data_AF-A0A2D5AIH7-F1
#
_entry.id   AF-A0A2D5AIH7-F1
#
_cell.length_a   1.000
_cell.length_b   1.000
_cell.length_c   1.000
_cell.angle_alpha   90.00
_cell.angle_beta   90.00
_cell.angle_gamma   90.00
#
_symmetry.space_group_name_H-M   'P 1'
#
loop_
_entity.id
_entity.type
_entity.pdbx_description
1 polymer ?
#
loop_
_entity_poly.entity_id
_entity_poly.type
_entity_poly.pdbx_seq_one_letter_code
_entity_poly.pdbx_strand_id
1 'polypeptide(L)'
;MSTINDSDLFVVQRSSKPYKVSAPDVATYVSSKGGGGGGDDEFPAGTKMVFYQSSAPTGWTKEVGIDDHGLKVVASGGGVTGGTQSFSNCFKSWTHSVSISTGSTGSSTPSGMSLSGGSVSGSVGNHNLSSGQTGAHSHNYNGVRNDGYGAERGGGANGKDYLCEGTTNYSSGTAGRGEGHSHSFSGSLSGGSVSGGSHSHSGGSGSGSASQDLRIKYAEVIVCTKAS
;
A
#
# COMPACT_ATOMS: atom_id res chain seq x y z
N MET A 1 -62.64 -54.94 -30.24
CA MET A 1 -63.24 -54.51 -28.96
C MET A 1 -64.56 -55.26 -28.84
N SER A 2 -64.55 -56.38 -28.11
CA SER A 2 -65.77 -57.20 -27.95
C SER A 2 -66.74 -56.42 -27.07
N THR A 3 -67.88 -56.01 -27.61
CA THR A 3 -68.96 -55.41 -26.84
C THR A 3 -69.48 -56.46 -25.86
N ILE A 4 -69.29 -56.18 -24.57
CA ILE A 4 -69.88 -56.96 -23.48
C ILE A 4 -71.39 -56.78 -23.59
N ASN A 5 -72.13 -57.87 -23.80
CA ASN A 5 -73.59 -57.82 -23.87
C ASN A 5 -74.18 -57.70 -22.46
N ASP A 6 -75.32 -57.01 -22.34
CA ASP A 6 -76.04 -56.72 -21.09
C ASP A 6 -76.52 -57.97 -20.31
N SER A 7 -76.32 -59.17 -20.88
CA SER A 7 -76.55 -60.45 -20.23
C SER A 7 -75.36 -60.98 -19.41
N ASP A 8 -74.16 -60.41 -19.59
CA ASP A 8 -72.97 -60.85 -18.84
C ASP A 8 -73.03 -60.32 -17.40
N LEU A 9 -73.21 -61.24 -16.45
CA LEU A 9 -73.30 -60.95 -15.03
C LEU A 9 -71.89 -60.82 -14.43
N PHE A 10 -71.50 -59.61 -14.03
CA PHE A 10 -70.23 -59.38 -13.37
C PHE A 10 -70.35 -59.54 -11.86
N VAL A 11 -69.39 -60.27 -11.28
CA VAL A 11 -69.24 -60.42 -9.83
C VAL A 11 -67.97 -59.71 -9.39
N VAL A 12 -68.12 -58.70 -8.55
CA VAL A 12 -67.00 -58.04 -7.88
C VAL A 12 -66.95 -58.45 -6.41
N GLN A 13 -65.76 -58.80 -5.92
CA GLN A 13 -65.56 -59.08 -4.50
C GLN A 13 -65.34 -57.75 -3.76
N ARG A 14 -66.16 -57.46 -2.75
CA ARG A 14 -65.94 -56.36 -1.81
C ARG A 14 -65.95 -56.92 -0.38
N SER A 15 -64.92 -56.63 0.40
CA SER A 15 -64.80 -57.09 1.81
C SER A 15 -65.14 -58.58 1.99
N SER A 16 -64.59 -59.44 1.12
CA SER A 16 -64.79 -60.90 1.16
C SER A 16 -66.22 -61.40 0.89
N LYS A 17 -67.09 -60.56 0.32
CA LYS A 17 -68.42 -60.95 -0.15
C LYS A 17 -68.58 -60.64 -1.65
N PRO A 18 -69.11 -61.58 -2.46
CA PRO A 18 -69.38 -61.32 -3.87
C PRO A 18 -70.64 -60.47 -4.03
N TYR A 19 -70.56 -59.42 -4.85
CA TYR A 19 -71.68 -58.56 -5.22
C TYR A 19 -71.92 -58.63 -6.73
N LYS A 20 -73.20 -58.73 -7.12
CA LYS A 20 -73.63 -58.64 -8.51
C LYS A 20 -73.65 -57.17 -8.93
N VAL A 21 -73.09 -56.87 -10.09
CA VAL A 21 -72.99 -55.49 -10.60
C VAL A 21 -73.30 -55.49 -12.09
N SER A 22 -74.03 -54.46 -12.55
CA SER A 22 -74.41 -54.31 -13.96
C SER A 22 -73.21 -53.91 -14.83
N ALA A 23 -73.25 -54.21 -16.13
CA ALA A 23 -72.17 -53.85 -17.05
C ALA A 23 -71.85 -52.32 -17.07
N PRO A 24 -72.85 -51.39 -17.02
CA PRO A 24 -72.59 -49.96 -16.87
C PRO A 24 -71.84 -49.58 -15.58
N ASP A 25 -72.19 -50.22 -14.47
CA ASP A 25 -71.55 -49.96 -13.17
C ASP A 25 -70.12 -50.50 -13.13
N VAL A 26 -69.85 -51.64 -13.77
CA VAL A 26 -68.49 -52.16 -13.96
C VAL A 26 -67.68 -51.27 -14.88
N ALA A 27 -68.24 -50.75 -15.97
CA ALA A 27 -67.56 -49.81 -16.84
C ALA A 27 -67.18 -48.52 -16.10
N THR A 28 -68.02 -48.07 -15.16
CA THR A 28 -67.73 -46.93 -14.27
C THR A 28 -66.62 -47.28 -13.27
N TYR A 29 -66.66 -48.48 -12.69
CA TYR A 29 -65.64 -48.98 -11.76
C TYR A 29 -64.27 -49.22 -12.43
N VAL A 30 -64.28 -49.73 -13.67
CA VAL A 30 -63.09 -49.96 -14.50
C VAL A 30 -62.60 -48.66 -15.12
N SER A 31 -63.45 -47.70 -15.48
CA SER A 31 -63.01 -46.36 -15.89
C SER A 31 -62.42 -45.59 -14.71
N SER A 32 -62.91 -45.82 -13.49
CA SER A 32 -62.26 -45.33 -12.26
C SER A 32 -60.98 -46.09 -11.90
N LYS A 33 -60.60 -47.15 -12.63
CA LYS A 33 -59.40 -47.97 -12.41
C LYS A 33 -58.51 -48.11 -13.66
N GLY A 34 -58.93 -47.52 -14.78
CA GLY A 34 -58.39 -47.71 -16.13
C GLY A 34 -58.23 -46.36 -16.78
N GLY A 35 -57.28 -45.59 -16.25
CA GLY A 35 -57.04 -44.17 -16.54
C GLY A 35 -57.13 -43.34 -15.26
N GLY A 36 -56.18 -43.50 -14.33
CA GLY A 36 -56.22 -42.86 -13.01
C GLY A 36 -57.05 -43.68 -12.03
N GLY A 37 -56.41 -44.29 -11.04
CA GLY A 37 -57.10 -45.03 -10.00
C GLY A 37 -57.81 -44.07 -9.05
N GLY A 38 -59.14 -44.08 -9.06
CA GLY A 38 -59.98 -43.50 -8.02
C GLY A 38 -59.73 -44.17 -6.68
N GLY A 39 -58.79 -43.60 -5.95
CA GLY A 39 -58.63 -43.65 -4.51
C GLY A 39 -57.71 -42.49 -4.22
N ASP A 40 -58.25 -41.40 -3.67
CA ASP A 40 -57.69 -40.49 -2.65
C ASP A 40 -56.21 -40.01 -2.71
N ASP A 41 -55.42 -40.46 -3.68
CA ASP A 41 -53.94 -40.49 -3.70
C ASP A 41 -53.35 -39.77 -4.92
N GLU A 42 -54.17 -39.32 -5.87
CA GLU A 42 -53.71 -38.52 -7.02
C GLU A 42 -53.81 -37.03 -6.68
N PHE A 43 -52.70 -36.30 -6.81
CA PHE A 43 -52.64 -34.89 -6.47
C PHE A 43 -53.62 -34.08 -7.32
N PRO A 44 -54.49 -33.24 -6.72
CA PRO A 44 -55.41 -32.41 -7.49
C PRO A 44 -54.69 -31.54 -8.52
N ALA A 45 -55.34 -31.30 -9.66
CA ALA A 45 -54.81 -30.42 -10.70
C ALA A 45 -54.46 -29.03 -10.11
N GLY A 46 -53.29 -28.50 -10.49
CA GLY A 46 -52.76 -27.24 -9.94
C GLY A 46 -51.88 -27.41 -8.69
N THR A 47 -51.79 -28.60 -8.11
CA THR A 47 -50.79 -28.91 -7.07
C THR A 47 -49.39 -28.61 -7.59
N LYS A 48 -48.54 -28.00 -6.75
CA LYS A 48 -47.13 -27.75 -7.06
C LYS A 48 -46.25 -28.66 -6.20
N MET A 49 -45.24 -29.25 -6.82
CA MET A 49 -44.31 -30.22 -6.23
C MET A 49 -42.88 -29.90 -6.67
N VAL A 50 -41.91 -30.29 -5.84
CA VAL A 50 -40.48 -30.15 -6.15
C VAL A 50 -39.95 -31.47 -6.72
N PHE A 51 -39.25 -31.41 -7.85
CA PHE A 51 -38.64 -32.58 -8.50
C PHE A 51 -37.15 -32.32 -8.78
N TYR A 52 -36.28 -33.29 -8.49
CA TYR A 52 -34.83 -33.19 -8.76
C TYR A 52 -34.48 -33.90 -10.08
N GLN A 53 -34.88 -33.30 -11.20
CA GLN A 53 -34.68 -33.80 -12.56
C GLN A 53 -34.80 -32.66 -13.59
N SER A 54 -34.24 -32.83 -14.79
CA SER A 54 -34.15 -31.76 -15.81
C SER A 54 -35.48 -31.43 -16.51
N SER A 55 -36.35 -32.42 -16.68
CA SER A 55 -37.68 -32.32 -17.28
C SER A 55 -38.78 -32.64 -16.26
N ALA A 56 -39.94 -31.99 -16.39
CA ALA A 56 -41.09 -32.29 -15.55
C ALA A 56 -41.53 -33.76 -15.78
N PRO A 57 -41.92 -34.52 -14.75
CA PRO A 57 -42.50 -35.85 -14.92
C PRO A 57 -43.76 -35.80 -15.81
N THR A 58 -44.11 -36.92 -16.45
CA THR A 58 -45.37 -37.02 -17.21
C THR A 58 -46.57 -36.61 -16.35
N GLY A 59 -47.45 -35.77 -16.90
CA GLY A 59 -48.60 -35.21 -16.18
C GLY A 59 -48.30 -33.93 -15.38
N TRP A 60 -47.04 -33.52 -15.28
CA TRP A 60 -46.64 -32.27 -14.61
C TRP A 60 -46.10 -31.26 -15.62
N THR A 61 -46.31 -29.97 -15.34
CA THR A 61 -45.75 -28.86 -16.13
C THR A 61 -44.72 -28.11 -15.29
N LYS A 62 -43.60 -27.71 -15.91
CA LYS A 62 -42.54 -26.94 -15.23
C LYS A 62 -43.06 -25.53 -14.89
N GLU A 63 -42.98 -25.16 -13.61
CA GLU A 63 -43.25 -23.79 -13.16
C GLU A 63 -42.01 -22.93 -13.43
N VAL A 64 -42.16 -21.84 -14.20
CA VAL A 64 -41.04 -20.95 -14.58
C VAL A 64 -41.07 -19.60 -13.87
N GLY A 65 -42.15 -19.27 -13.15
CA GLY A 65 -42.32 -17.98 -12.47
C GLY A 65 -41.49 -17.80 -11.19
N ILE A 66 -40.88 -18.88 -10.69
CA ILE A 66 -40.09 -18.90 -9.44
C ILE A 66 -38.64 -19.37 -9.67
N ASP A 67 -38.12 -19.21 -10.88
CA ASP A 67 -36.73 -19.54 -11.21
C ASP A 67 -35.73 -18.71 -10.37
N ASP A 68 -34.64 -19.33 -9.94
CA ASP A 68 -33.60 -18.72 -9.09
C ASP A 68 -34.15 -18.13 -7.76
N HIS A 69 -35.18 -18.76 -7.18
CA HIS A 69 -35.73 -18.45 -5.85
C HIS A 69 -35.34 -19.52 -4.82
N GLY A 70 -35.24 -19.13 -3.54
CA GLY A 70 -35.21 -20.06 -2.41
C GLY A 70 -36.61 -20.46 -1.93
N LEU A 71 -36.73 -21.54 -1.17
CA LEU A 71 -37.98 -21.90 -0.48
C LEU A 71 -37.97 -21.31 0.93
N LYS A 72 -38.99 -20.52 1.29
CA LYS A 72 -39.17 -19.97 2.64
C LYS A 72 -40.37 -20.62 3.30
N VAL A 73 -40.14 -21.34 4.39
CA VAL A 73 -41.23 -21.94 5.17
C VAL A 73 -41.97 -20.85 5.95
N VAL A 74 -43.30 -20.81 5.84
CA VAL A 74 -44.18 -19.87 6.54
C VAL A 74 -45.38 -20.58 7.17
N ALA A 75 -45.95 -19.98 8.21
CA ALA A 75 -47.16 -20.48 8.87
C ALA A 75 -48.45 -19.72 8.44
N SER A 76 -48.31 -18.56 7.79
CA SER A 76 -49.42 -17.66 7.44
C SER A 76 -50.17 -18.00 6.15
N GLY A 77 -49.82 -19.13 5.50
CA GLY A 77 -50.25 -19.48 4.15
C GLY A 77 -49.13 -19.25 3.13
N GLY A 78 -48.93 -20.22 2.24
CA GLY A 78 -47.84 -20.22 1.25
C GLY A 78 -48.35 -19.84 -0.15
N GLY A 79 -47.48 -19.98 -1.15
CA GLY A 79 -47.82 -19.74 -2.56
C GLY A 79 -47.63 -18.29 -3.02
N VAL A 80 -47.04 -17.43 -2.20
CA VAL A 80 -46.62 -16.08 -2.58
C VAL A 80 -45.11 -16.00 -2.76
N THR A 81 -44.64 -14.99 -3.49
CA THR A 81 -43.21 -14.71 -3.67
C THR A 81 -42.82 -13.39 -3.02
N GLY A 82 -41.53 -13.23 -2.73
CA GLY A 82 -40.97 -11.99 -2.20
C GLY A 82 -39.46 -11.93 -2.35
N GLY A 83 -38.84 -10.87 -1.82
CA GLY A 83 -37.39 -10.62 -1.96
C GLY A 83 -37.02 -9.95 -3.28
N THR A 84 -35.75 -9.58 -3.41
CA THR A 84 -35.26 -8.75 -4.54
C THR A 84 -34.05 -9.33 -5.25
N GLN A 85 -33.21 -10.10 -4.55
CA GLN A 85 -31.97 -10.65 -5.09
C GLN A 85 -32.15 -12.12 -5.47
N SER A 86 -31.80 -12.54 -6.68
CA SER A 86 -31.95 -13.97 -7.04
C SER A 86 -30.99 -14.86 -6.20
N PHE A 87 -31.36 -16.12 -5.98
CA PHE A 87 -30.62 -17.07 -5.13
C PHE A 87 -29.16 -17.19 -5.55
N SER A 88 -28.90 -17.42 -6.84
CA SER A 88 -27.56 -17.51 -7.40
C SER A 88 -26.75 -16.22 -7.21
N ASN A 89 -27.40 -15.05 -7.22
CA ASN A 89 -26.71 -13.78 -6.98
C ASN A 89 -26.28 -13.61 -5.52
N CYS A 90 -27.11 -14.03 -4.55
CA CYS A 90 -26.77 -13.97 -3.14
C CYS A 90 -25.65 -14.96 -2.76
N PHE A 91 -25.67 -16.18 -3.33
CA PHE A 91 -24.77 -17.27 -2.94
C PHE A 91 -23.59 -17.52 -3.89
N LYS A 92 -23.37 -16.66 -4.89
CA LYS A 92 -22.15 -16.72 -5.70
C LYS A 92 -20.90 -16.48 -4.85
N SER A 93 -19.74 -16.85 -5.38
CA SER A 93 -18.46 -16.45 -4.77
C SER A 93 -18.31 -14.93 -4.82
N TRP A 94 -18.11 -14.32 -3.66
CA TRP A 94 -17.86 -12.89 -3.53
C TRP A 94 -16.38 -12.64 -3.24
N THR A 95 -15.76 -11.78 -4.04
CA THR A 95 -14.43 -11.25 -3.75
C THR A 95 -14.58 -9.83 -3.24
N HIS A 96 -14.25 -9.63 -1.96
CA HIS A 96 -14.15 -8.30 -1.38
C HIS A 96 -12.66 -7.97 -1.25
N SER A 97 -12.22 -6.89 -1.88
CA SER A 97 -10.86 -6.36 -1.73
C SER A 97 -10.92 -5.03 -0.98
N VAL A 98 -10.03 -4.88 -0.01
CA VAL A 98 -9.76 -3.60 0.64
C VAL A 98 -8.32 -3.26 0.33
N SER A 99 -8.12 -2.19 -0.44
CA SER A 99 -6.78 -1.67 -0.73
C SER A 99 -6.42 -0.63 0.32
N ILE A 100 -5.41 -0.92 1.13
CA ILE A 100 -4.83 0.03 2.06
C ILE A 100 -3.52 0.53 1.45
N SER A 101 -3.52 1.79 1.01
CA SER A 101 -2.29 2.45 0.62
C SER A 101 -1.66 3.07 1.85
N THR A 102 -0.63 2.43 2.39
CA THR A 102 0.30 3.11 3.29
C THR A 102 1.35 3.78 2.43
N GLY A 103 1.25 5.10 2.26
CA GLY A 103 2.33 5.86 1.67
C GLY A 103 3.58 5.66 2.51
N SER A 104 4.61 5.00 1.95
CA SER A 104 5.96 5.14 2.50
C SER A 104 6.42 6.55 2.17
N THR A 105 6.04 7.52 2.99
CA THR A 105 6.49 8.90 2.85
C THR A 105 7.81 9.04 3.58
N GLY A 106 8.89 8.84 2.84
CA GLY A 106 10.21 9.18 3.35
C GLY A 106 11.32 8.52 2.55
N SER A 107 11.64 9.08 1.39
CA SER A 107 13.05 9.12 1.00
C SER A 107 13.78 9.84 2.13
N SER A 108 14.46 9.09 2.99
CA SER A 108 15.35 9.63 4.02
C SER A 108 16.66 10.08 3.36
N THR A 109 16.56 11.02 2.43
CA THR A 109 17.68 11.87 2.07
C THR A 109 17.44 13.18 2.79
N PRO A 110 18.19 13.50 3.86
CA PRO A 110 18.14 14.82 4.48
C PRO A 110 18.56 15.85 3.42
N SER A 111 17.57 16.46 2.75
CA SER A 111 17.81 17.55 1.82
C SER A 111 18.21 18.77 2.63
N GLY A 112 19.51 19.04 2.72
CA GLY A 112 20.05 20.26 3.33
C GLY A 112 20.38 20.11 4.81
N MET A 113 21.59 19.61 5.10
CA MET A 113 22.28 20.06 6.30
C MET A 113 22.66 21.53 6.06
N SER A 114 21.94 22.45 6.71
CA SER A 114 22.25 23.88 6.66
C SER A 114 22.88 24.31 7.97
N LEU A 115 24.00 25.01 7.87
CA LEU A 115 24.63 25.67 9.02
C LEU A 115 24.02 27.07 9.14
N SER A 116 23.22 27.28 10.18
CA SER A 116 22.63 28.59 10.49
C SER A 116 23.27 29.17 11.73
N GLY A 117 24.03 30.24 11.55
CA GLY A 117 24.71 30.94 12.64
C GLY A 117 25.92 30.20 13.20
N GLY A 118 26.78 30.96 13.88
CA GLY A 118 28.05 30.50 14.44
C GLY A 118 29.24 31.23 13.83
N SER A 119 30.26 31.46 14.64
CA SER A 119 31.55 31.98 14.17
C SER A 119 32.54 30.83 14.09
N VAL A 120 33.22 30.70 12.96
CA VAL A 120 34.41 29.85 12.86
C VAL A 120 35.58 30.66 13.40
N SER A 121 36.15 30.22 14.51
CA SER A 121 37.36 30.81 15.07
C SER A 121 38.47 29.78 15.03
N GLY A 122 39.63 30.18 14.55
CA GLY A 122 40.81 29.34 14.51
C GLY A 122 42.06 30.17 14.54
N SER A 123 43.19 29.49 14.70
CA SER A 123 44.50 30.11 14.69
C SER A 123 45.32 29.55 13.56
N VAL A 124 46.22 30.37 13.05
CA VAL A 124 47.33 29.94 12.20
C VAL A 124 48.56 29.90 13.10
N GLY A 125 49.30 28.78 13.06
CA GLY A 125 50.49 28.62 13.90
C GLY A 125 51.55 29.69 13.62
N ASN A 126 52.34 30.03 14.65
CA ASN A 126 53.45 30.97 14.50
C ASN A 126 54.48 30.41 13.52
N HIS A 127 55.00 31.26 12.64
CA HIS A 127 55.97 30.87 11.63
C HIS A 127 57.15 31.83 11.65
N ASN A 128 58.37 31.28 11.69
CA ASN A 128 59.59 32.07 11.57
C ASN A 128 60.02 32.08 10.11
N LEU A 129 60.21 33.27 9.55
CA LEU A 129 60.77 33.43 8.21
C LEU A 129 62.25 33.05 8.23
N SER A 130 62.65 32.13 7.34
CA SER A 130 64.06 31.91 7.03
C SER A 130 64.60 33.09 6.21
N SER A 131 65.93 33.25 6.16
CA SER A 131 66.54 34.25 5.27
C SER A 131 66.10 34.05 3.81
N GLY A 132 65.88 32.82 3.37
CA GLY A 132 65.34 32.52 2.04
C GLY A 132 63.94 33.09 1.79
N GLN A 133 63.07 33.08 2.80
CA GLN A 133 61.68 33.57 2.71
C GLN A 133 61.57 35.10 2.84
N THR A 134 62.67 35.79 3.13
CA THR A 134 62.74 37.26 3.11
C THR A 134 63.19 37.77 1.75
N GLY A 135 62.72 38.96 1.37
CA GLY A 135 63.12 39.61 0.12
C GLY A 135 64.62 39.90 0.06
N ALA A 136 65.21 39.70 -1.12
CA ALA A 136 66.64 39.96 -1.35
C ALA A 136 66.95 41.47 -1.23
N HIS A 137 67.86 41.85 -0.33
CA HIS A 137 68.31 43.23 -0.14
C HIS A 137 69.79 43.31 0.23
N SER A 138 70.42 44.44 -0.09
CA SER A 138 71.80 44.80 0.27
C SER A 138 71.89 46.27 0.65
N HIS A 139 72.91 46.65 1.41
CA HIS A 139 73.14 48.02 1.84
C HIS A 139 74.51 48.51 1.40
N ASN A 140 74.64 49.83 1.27
CA ASN A 140 75.93 50.49 1.14
C ASN A 140 76.20 51.32 2.39
N TYR A 141 77.43 51.32 2.89
CA TYR A 141 77.85 52.09 4.06
C TYR A 141 79.21 52.75 3.84
N ASN A 142 79.42 53.93 4.40
CA ASN A 142 80.64 54.72 4.26
C ASN A 142 81.58 54.41 5.44
N GLY A 143 82.69 53.71 5.18
CA GLY A 143 83.72 53.40 6.18
C GLY A 143 84.87 54.39 6.10
N VAL A 144 85.42 54.82 7.25
CA VAL A 144 86.62 55.67 7.27
C VAL A 144 87.78 54.81 6.82
N ARG A 145 88.44 55.18 5.73
CA ARG A 145 89.72 54.56 5.41
C ARG A 145 90.76 55.23 6.29
N ASN A 146 91.35 54.47 7.21
CA ASN A 146 92.57 54.89 7.89
C ASN A 146 93.71 54.73 6.89
N ASP A 147 93.76 55.62 5.90
CA ASP A 147 94.85 55.71 4.95
C ASP A 147 96.04 56.37 5.68
N GLY A 148 96.84 55.57 6.40
CA GLY A 148 98.20 55.83 6.90
C GLY A 148 98.55 57.24 7.41
N TYR A 149 98.78 57.39 8.72
CA TYR A 149 99.39 58.59 9.33
C TYR A 149 100.73 58.97 8.67
N GLY A 150 100.75 60.06 7.88
CA GLY A 150 101.96 60.80 7.50
C GLY A 150 102.04 62.10 8.30
N ALA A 151 102.78 62.11 9.42
CA ALA A 151 103.01 63.34 10.18
C ALA A 151 104.19 64.11 9.58
N GLU A 152 103.91 65.18 8.83
CA GLU A 152 104.91 66.21 8.52
C GLU A 152 104.99 67.20 9.71
N ARG A 153 106.05 67.11 10.51
CA ARG A 153 106.45 68.20 11.44
C ARG A 153 107.84 68.71 11.06
N GLY A 154 107.86 69.81 10.30
CA GLY A 154 109.04 70.65 10.17
C GLY A 154 109.38 71.31 11.52
N GLY A 155 110.48 70.85 12.13
CA GLY A 155 111.43 71.58 12.96
C GLY A 155 110.94 72.35 14.20
N GLY A 156 110.95 71.71 15.37
CA GLY A 156 110.85 72.39 16.68
C GLY A 156 109.88 71.73 17.65
N ALA A 157 110.42 71.22 18.75
CA ALA A 157 109.93 70.15 19.64
C ALA A 157 108.46 70.05 20.10
N ASN A 158 107.50 70.94 19.82
CA ASN A 158 106.13 70.83 20.39
C ASN A 158 104.97 71.26 19.45
N GLY A 159 104.93 70.68 18.24
CA GLY A 159 103.95 70.98 17.17
C GLY A 159 102.47 70.58 17.41
N LYS A 160 101.64 70.81 16.38
CA LYS A 160 100.21 70.48 16.32
C LYS A 160 99.93 69.48 15.20
N ASP A 161 99.19 68.40 15.46
CA ASP A 161 98.75 67.43 14.44
C ASP A 161 97.41 67.85 13.84
N TYR A 162 97.28 67.73 12.51
CA TYR A 162 95.99 67.81 11.81
C TYR A 162 95.64 66.41 11.31
N LEU A 163 94.56 65.83 11.84
CA LEU A 163 93.97 64.61 11.29
C LEU A 163 93.17 64.99 10.03
N CYS A 164 93.48 64.33 8.92
CA CYS A 164 92.70 64.36 7.69
C CYS A 164 91.61 63.28 7.80
N GLU A 165 90.34 63.67 7.64
CA GLU A 165 89.18 62.78 7.70
C GLU A 165 88.48 62.68 6.33
N GLY A 166 88.42 61.47 5.76
CA GLY A 166 87.62 61.14 4.58
C GLY A 166 87.08 59.70 4.62
N THR A 167 85.83 59.47 4.20
CA THR A 167 85.11 58.17 4.25
C THR A 167 84.83 57.61 2.84
N THR A 168 84.89 56.28 2.66
CA THR A 168 84.60 55.55 1.39
C THR A 168 83.46 54.54 1.49
N ASN A 169 82.60 54.45 0.45
CA ASN A 169 81.40 53.61 0.45
C ASN A 169 81.66 52.15 0.04
N TYR A 170 81.17 51.20 0.84
CA TYR A 170 81.24 49.74 0.67
C TYR A 170 79.84 49.13 0.60
N SER A 171 79.67 48.00 -0.08
CA SER A 171 78.40 47.24 -0.08
C SER A 171 78.46 46.04 0.86
N SER A 172 77.35 45.71 1.52
CA SER A 172 77.22 44.59 2.45
C SER A 172 77.05 43.22 1.79
N GLY A 173 76.81 43.18 0.47
CA GLY A 173 76.31 41.98 -0.22
C GLY A 173 74.82 41.74 0.01
N THR A 174 74.20 40.92 -0.86
CA THR A 174 72.75 40.66 -0.87
C THR A 174 72.38 39.50 0.05
N ALA A 175 71.50 39.75 1.01
CA ALA A 175 70.86 38.75 1.85
C ALA A 175 69.36 38.65 1.49
N GLY A 176 68.77 37.46 1.59
CA GLY A 176 67.38 37.20 1.17
C GLY A 176 67.26 36.54 -0.21
N ARG A 177 66.18 35.77 -0.44
CA ARG A 177 65.93 35.06 -1.74
C ARG A 177 64.49 35.13 -2.26
N GLY A 178 63.52 35.56 -1.44
CA GLY A 178 62.11 35.66 -1.85
C GLY A 178 61.40 34.32 -2.08
N GLU A 179 61.82 33.26 -1.39
CA GLU A 179 61.20 31.93 -1.49
C GLU A 179 59.79 31.91 -0.86
N GLY A 180 58.81 31.33 -1.57
CA GLY A 180 57.42 31.25 -1.11
C GLY A 180 57.22 30.27 0.05
N HIS A 181 56.13 30.45 0.82
CA HIS A 181 55.72 29.51 1.87
C HIS A 181 54.21 29.50 2.09
N SER A 182 53.73 28.49 2.83
CA SER A 182 52.32 28.31 3.19
C SER A 182 52.16 28.06 4.69
N HIS A 183 50.94 28.31 5.20
CA HIS A 183 50.58 28.00 6.58
C HIS A 183 49.36 27.07 6.65
N SER A 184 49.33 26.22 7.67
CA SER A 184 48.15 25.42 8.01
C SER A 184 47.26 26.16 9.01
N PHE A 185 45.95 26.18 8.75
CA PHE A 185 44.94 26.73 9.64
C PHE A 185 44.25 25.62 10.44
N SER A 186 44.02 25.85 11.73
CA SER A 186 43.21 24.97 12.58
C SER A 186 42.18 25.79 13.34
N GLY A 187 40.92 25.38 13.31
CA GLY A 187 39.81 26.11 13.92
C GLY A 187 38.66 25.22 14.36
N SER A 188 37.80 25.79 15.20
CA SER A 188 36.58 25.17 15.71
C SER A 188 35.39 26.09 15.45
N LEU A 189 34.21 25.49 15.27
CA LEU A 189 32.94 26.21 15.15
C LEU A 189 32.35 26.42 16.54
N SER A 190 32.06 27.67 16.90
CA SER A 190 31.40 28.00 18.18
C SER A 190 30.10 28.76 17.95
N GLY A 191 29.06 28.42 18.72
CA GLY A 191 27.76 29.08 18.71
C GLY A 191 26.86 28.75 17.52
N GLY A 192 27.27 27.85 16.62
CA GLY A 192 26.43 27.34 15.53
C GLY A 192 25.70 26.06 15.92
N SER A 193 24.46 25.90 15.46
CA SER A 193 23.70 24.65 15.62
C SER A 193 23.74 23.85 14.33
N VAL A 194 24.12 22.58 14.41
CA VAL A 194 23.91 21.62 13.32
C VAL A 194 22.52 21.04 13.53
N SER A 195 21.53 21.50 12.76
CA SER A 195 20.19 20.92 12.82
C SER A 195 20.09 19.75 11.85
N GLY A 196 19.96 18.54 12.38
CA GLY A 196 19.54 17.38 11.59
C GLY A 196 18.08 17.53 11.17
N GLY A 197 17.77 17.29 9.89
CA GLY A 197 16.39 17.35 9.40
C GLY A 197 15.49 16.34 10.12
N SER A 198 14.37 16.80 10.67
CA SER A 198 13.35 15.93 11.26
C SER A 198 12.55 15.22 10.17
N HIS A 199 12.26 13.94 10.36
CA HIS A 199 11.31 13.21 9.52
C HIS A 199 10.03 12.95 10.32
N SER A 200 8.90 12.91 9.61
CA SER A 200 7.60 12.60 10.16
C SER A 200 7.03 11.37 9.49
N HIS A 201 6.51 10.43 10.28
CA HIS A 201 5.74 9.32 9.76
C HIS A 201 4.26 9.72 9.68
N SER A 202 3.67 9.60 8.49
CA SER A 202 2.21 9.62 8.33
C SER A 202 1.74 8.20 8.04
N GLY A 203 1.13 7.55 9.02
CA GLY A 203 0.43 6.28 8.82
C GLY A 203 -0.95 6.53 8.22
N GLY A 204 -1.24 5.96 7.05
CA GLY A 204 -2.59 6.01 6.46
C GLY A 204 -3.55 5.10 7.22
N SER A 205 -4.70 5.63 7.64
CA SER A 205 -5.80 4.82 8.19
C SER A 205 -6.68 4.34 7.04
N GLY A 206 -6.63 3.05 6.71
CA GLY A 206 -7.54 2.45 5.74
C GLY A 206 -8.85 2.01 6.42
N SER A 207 -9.99 2.50 5.95
CA SER A 207 -11.32 1.97 6.32
C SER A 207 -11.95 1.34 5.09
N GLY A 208 -12.31 0.06 5.17
CA GLY A 208 -13.00 -0.67 4.11
C GLY A 208 -14.37 -1.14 4.58
N SER A 209 -15.40 -0.98 3.74
CA SER A 209 -16.75 -1.50 3.99
C SER A 209 -17.19 -2.40 2.83
N ALA A 210 -17.52 -3.64 3.11
CA ALA A 210 -18.17 -4.55 2.18
C ALA A 210 -19.66 -4.65 2.55
N SER A 211 -20.54 -4.51 1.55
CA SER A 211 -21.98 -4.68 1.74
C SER A 211 -22.50 -5.72 0.74
N GLN A 212 -23.26 -6.68 1.24
CA GLN A 212 -23.94 -7.69 0.45
C GLN A 212 -25.44 -7.60 0.76
N ASP A 213 -26.26 -7.59 -0.29
CA ASP A 213 -27.71 -7.66 -0.15
C ASP A 213 -28.16 -9.13 -0.17
N LEU A 214 -28.64 -9.62 0.98
CA LEU A 214 -29.07 -10.99 1.18
C LEU A 214 -30.60 -11.15 1.19
N ARG A 215 -31.34 -10.17 0.67
CA ARG A 215 -32.81 -10.27 0.49
C ARG A 215 -33.14 -11.18 -0.69
N ILE A 216 -32.83 -12.46 -0.53
CA ILE A 216 -33.02 -13.52 -1.51
C ILE A 216 -34.47 -13.54 -1.96
N LYS A 217 -34.72 -13.70 -3.25
CA LYS A 217 -36.02 -13.98 -3.83
C LYS A 217 -36.50 -15.34 -3.32
N TYR A 218 -37.69 -15.41 -2.76
CA TYR A 218 -38.22 -16.63 -2.19
C TYR A 218 -39.63 -16.93 -2.67
N ALA A 219 -39.97 -18.23 -2.68
CA ALA A 219 -41.34 -18.73 -2.75
C ALA A 219 -41.73 -19.26 -1.37
N GLU A 220 -42.89 -18.83 -0.88
CA GLU A 220 -43.41 -19.25 0.42
C GLU A 220 -44.02 -20.65 0.34
N VAL A 221 -43.60 -21.53 1.25
CA VAL A 221 -44.13 -22.89 1.39
C VAL A 221 -44.66 -23.09 2.80
N ILE A 222 -45.67 -23.93 2.93
CA ILE A 222 -46.26 -24.29 4.22
C ILE A 222 -45.87 -25.72 4.58
N VAL A 223 -45.78 -25.99 5.88
CA VAL A 223 -45.66 -27.34 6.42
C VAL A 223 -47.02 -27.74 6.95
N CYS A 224 -47.57 -28.81 6.40
CA CYS A 224 -48.84 -29.38 6.81
C CYS A 224 -48.61 -30.69 7.57
N THR A 225 -49.38 -30.91 8.63
CA THR A 225 -49.49 -32.22 9.28
C THR A 225 -50.79 -32.88 8.84
N LYS A 226 -50.72 -34.15 8.42
CA LYS A 226 -51.91 -34.91 8.07
C LYS A 226 -52.81 -35.01 9.31
N ALA A 227 -54.04 -34.54 9.20
CA ALA A 227 -55.05 -34.82 10.22
C ALA A 227 -55.30 -36.34 10.23
N SER A 228 -55.21 -36.93 11.42
CA SER A 228 -55.45 -38.35 11.67
C SER A 228 -56.80 -38.82 11.14
#